data_AF-A0A813GDI5-F1
#
_entry.id   AF-A0A813GDI5-F1
#
_cell.length_a   1.000
_cell.length_b   1.000
_cell.length_c   1.000
_cell.angle_alpha   90.00
_cell.angle_beta   90.00
_cell.angle_gamma   90.00
#
_symmetry.space_group_name_H-M   'P 1'
#
loop_
_entity.id
_entity.type
_entity.pdbx_description
1 polymer ?
#
loop_
_entity_poly.entity_id
_entity_poly.type
_entity_poly.pdbx_seq_one_letter_code
_entity_poly.pdbx_strand_id
1 'polypeptide(L)'
;MKLIFLDLDGVLVTRRLGVFEDKLRDNLKTVVEQTGAKIVLSSDWRRHPFARAEARRELQKVGLDFISFTPCMSQYIAQRPTEIMTWKRDNARNPELENLTHWVAIDDRELLSERHGSFLRGHFVQTHPMQGLTEAAAQECIRILSQPVEAEEAPDPGMSLPALRATAGAGAAGRRSSSVPLGQGPSPTGALGGPGAERLERLLGGGPGPRAANGAPGLGVGPPQSRALSQRATQGQAVQAYGGGSMQGRARGLSVGATSATTPGRLRR
;
A
#
# COMPACT_ATOMS: atom_id res chain seq x y z
N MET A 1 2.86 -17.09 -9.73
CA MET A 1 3.05 -15.69 -9.29
C MET A 1 3.18 -15.53 -7.77
N LYS A 2 3.75 -14.39 -7.33
CA LYS A 2 3.80 -13.93 -5.94
C LYS A 2 3.07 -12.59 -5.78
N LEU A 3 2.51 -12.29 -4.60
CA LEU A 3 1.68 -11.10 -4.38
C LEU A 3 2.05 -10.27 -3.16
N ILE A 4 1.86 -8.96 -3.27
CA ILE A 4 1.86 -8.00 -2.16
C ILE A 4 0.46 -7.39 -2.06
N PHE A 5 -0.20 -7.56 -0.92
CA PHE A 5 -1.39 -6.79 -0.56
C PHE A 5 -0.95 -5.54 0.19
N LEU A 6 -1.06 -4.39 -0.47
CA LEU A 6 -0.40 -3.15 -0.05
C LEU A 6 -1.39 -2.13 0.51
N ASP A 7 -1.23 -1.73 1.76
CA ASP A 7 -1.76 -0.43 2.24
C ASP A 7 -0.81 0.72 1.86
N LEU A 8 -1.31 1.96 1.92
CA LEU A 8 -0.58 3.18 1.56
C LEU A 8 -0.36 4.08 2.76
N ASP A 9 -1.42 4.42 3.50
CA ASP A 9 -1.30 5.20 4.72
C ASP A 9 -0.57 4.38 5.78
N GLY A 10 0.37 5.01 6.49
CA GLY A 10 1.25 4.34 7.44
C GLY A 10 2.31 3.42 6.83
N VAL A 11 2.26 3.12 5.51
CA VAL A 11 3.21 2.26 4.79
C VAL A 11 4.13 3.05 3.86
N LEU A 12 3.57 3.82 2.93
CA LEU A 12 4.29 4.68 1.97
C LEU A 12 4.03 6.17 2.20
N VAL A 13 2.94 6.49 2.90
CA VAL A 13 2.51 7.83 3.28
C VAL A 13 2.47 7.87 4.81
N THR A 14 3.44 8.53 5.44
CA THR A 14 3.52 8.56 6.91
C THR A 14 3.25 9.96 7.46
N ARG A 15 4.26 10.82 7.49
CA ARG A 15 4.24 12.10 8.21
C ARG A 15 3.36 13.16 7.55
N ARG A 16 3.18 13.07 6.24
CA ARG A 16 2.48 14.07 5.43
C ARG A 16 1.39 13.36 4.65
N LEU A 17 0.13 13.67 4.99
CA LEU A 17 -1.04 13.08 4.36
C LEU A 17 -0.98 13.27 2.84
N GLY A 18 -1.19 12.19 2.11
CA GLY A 18 -1.18 12.17 0.64
C GLY A 18 0.21 12.31 0.00
N VAL A 19 1.28 12.49 0.77
CA VAL A 19 2.63 12.65 0.22
C VAL A 19 3.42 11.36 0.42
N PHE A 20 3.65 10.66 -0.69
CA PHE A 20 4.51 9.47 -0.72
C PHE A 20 5.96 9.85 -0.43
N GLU A 21 6.62 9.05 0.40
CA GLU A 21 8.02 9.25 0.74
C GLU A 21 8.93 8.40 -0.17
N ASP A 22 9.89 9.07 -0.81
CA ASP A 22 10.79 8.46 -1.79
C ASP A 22 11.47 7.20 -1.26
N LYS A 23 12.04 7.28 -0.04
CA LYS A 23 12.70 6.14 0.62
C LYS A 23 11.78 4.93 0.79
N LEU A 24 10.51 5.14 1.13
CA LEU A 24 9.55 4.06 1.36
C LEU A 24 9.14 3.41 0.04
N ARG A 25 9.02 4.21 -1.04
CA ARG A 25 8.81 3.69 -2.40
C ARG A 25 10.01 2.90 -2.90
N ASP A 26 11.23 3.36 -2.63
CA ASP A 26 12.46 2.64 -3.02
C ASP A 26 12.58 1.29 -2.30
N ASN A 27 12.17 1.23 -1.03
CA ASN A 27 12.09 -0.03 -0.29
C ASN A 27 11.06 -0.98 -0.92
N LEU A 28 9.85 -0.50 -1.25
CA LEU A 28 8.86 -1.31 -1.95
C LEU A 28 9.37 -1.79 -3.32
N LYS A 29 10.03 -0.92 -4.08
CA LYS A 29 10.66 -1.27 -5.35
C LYS A 29 11.66 -2.40 -5.18
N THR A 30 12.50 -2.31 -4.15
CA THR A 30 13.46 -3.37 -3.81
C THR A 30 12.76 -4.71 -3.55
N VAL A 31 11.65 -4.72 -2.79
CA VAL A 31 10.86 -5.95 -2.57
C VAL A 31 10.35 -6.52 -3.90
N VAL A 32 9.76 -5.69 -4.76
CA VAL A 32 9.20 -6.13 -6.03
C VAL A 32 10.29 -6.65 -6.98
N GLU A 33 11.40 -5.93 -7.12
CA GLU A 33 12.50 -6.30 -8.02
C GLU A 33 13.17 -7.61 -7.59
N GLN A 34 13.38 -7.82 -6.28
CA GLN A 34 14.00 -9.05 -5.79
C GLN A 34 13.09 -10.27 -5.82
N THR A 35 11.77 -10.07 -5.67
CA THR A 35 10.83 -11.19 -5.53
C THR A 35 10.06 -11.50 -6.81
N GLY A 36 9.95 -10.54 -7.72
CA GLY A 36 9.05 -10.59 -8.88
C GLY A 36 7.57 -10.48 -8.50
N ALA A 37 7.24 -10.08 -7.27
CA ALA A 37 5.86 -10.02 -6.80
C ALA A 37 5.04 -8.92 -7.50
N LYS A 38 3.75 -9.17 -7.69
CA LYS A 38 2.78 -8.19 -8.19
C LYS A 38 2.02 -7.54 -7.04
N ILE A 39 1.61 -6.30 -7.22
CA ILE A 39 0.89 -5.55 -6.18
C ILE A 39 -0.61 -5.67 -6.38
N VAL A 40 -1.34 -5.95 -5.30
CA VAL A 40 -2.79 -5.78 -5.18
C VAL A 40 -3.02 -4.69 -4.14
N LEU A 41 -3.71 -3.62 -4.51
CA LEU A 41 -3.98 -2.51 -3.59
C LEU A 41 -4.99 -2.93 -2.53
N SER A 42 -4.58 -2.92 -1.27
CA SER A 42 -5.39 -3.20 -0.09
C SER A 42 -5.39 -1.99 0.85
N SER A 43 -5.76 -0.83 0.31
CA SER A 43 -5.77 0.46 1.02
C SER A 43 -7.11 1.16 0.89
N ASP A 44 -7.53 1.99 1.85
CA ASP A 44 -8.77 2.76 1.72
C ASP A 44 -8.76 3.74 0.54
N TRP A 45 -7.58 4.09 0.03
CA TRP A 45 -7.41 4.79 -1.25
C TRP A 45 -8.13 4.10 -2.41
N ARG A 46 -8.28 2.77 -2.36
CA ARG A 46 -8.99 2.01 -3.40
C ARG A 46 -10.48 2.33 -3.49
N ARG A 47 -11.08 2.99 -2.49
CA ARG A 47 -12.50 3.37 -2.49
C ARG A 47 -12.80 4.53 -3.43
N HIS A 48 -11.82 5.40 -3.69
CA HIS A 48 -12.02 6.61 -4.49
C HIS A 48 -11.23 6.54 -5.82
N PRO A 49 -11.88 6.76 -6.98
CA PRO A 49 -11.19 6.71 -8.27
C PRO A 49 -9.98 7.64 -8.37
N PHE A 50 -10.09 8.86 -7.84
CA PHE A 50 -8.99 9.84 -7.84
C PHE A 50 -7.81 9.37 -6.98
N ALA A 51 -8.07 8.86 -5.77
CA ALA A 51 -7.02 8.31 -4.92
C ALA A 51 -6.36 7.08 -5.55
N ARG A 52 -7.12 6.21 -6.23
CA ARG A 52 -6.52 5.09 -7.00
C ARG A 52 -5.60 5.58 -8.11
N ALA A 53 -6.03 6.58 -8.88
CA ALA A 53 -5.23 7.16 -9.95
C ALA A 53 -3.95 7.81 -9.40
N GLU A 54 -4.06 8.51 -8.27
CA GLU A 54 -2.93 9.10 -7.54
C GLU A 54 -1.93 8.02 -7.11
N ALA A 55 -2.40 6.98 -6.41
CA ALA A 55 -1.56 5.87 -5.97
C ALA A 55 -0.83 5.19 -7.15
N ARG A 56 -1.54 4.93 -8.25
CA ARG A 56 -0.93 4.37 -9.46
C ARG A 56 0.15 5.29 -10.01
N ARG A 57 -0.13 6.59 -10.13
CA ARG A 57 0.84 7.57 -10.64
C ARG A 57 2.11 7.61 -9.77
N GLU A 58 1.96 7.61 -8.45
CA GLU A 58 3.10 7.66 -7.52
C GLU A 58 3.94 6.37 -7.56
N LEU A 59 3.31 5.20 -7.73
CA LEU A 59 4.03 3.94 -7.93
C LEU A 59 4.74 3.88 -9.30
N GLN A 60 4.10 4.39 -10.36
CA GLN A 60 4.68 4.41 -11.70
C GLN A 60 5.94 5.30 -11.80
N LYS A 61 6.08 6.32 -10.95
CA LYS A 61 7.31 7.13 -10.86
C LYS A 61 8.56 6.31 -10.53
N VAL A 62 8.40 5.17 -9.85
CA VAL A 62 9.50 4.24 -9.52
C VAL A 62 9.44 2.95 -10.33
N GLY A 63 8.63 2.91 -11.41
CA GLY A 63 8.49 1.76 -12.30
C GLY A 63 7.60 0.63 -11.78
N LEU A 64 6.75 0.92 -10.78
CA LEU A 64 5.83 -0.06 -10.19
C LEU A 64 4.38 0.18 -10.64
N ASP A 65 3.55 -0.87 -10.57
CA ASP A 65 2.11 -0.78 -10.77
C ASP A 65 1.39 -1.87 -9.94
N PHE A 66 0.09 -1.73 -9.75
CA PHE A 66 -0.78 -2.75 -9.17
C PHE A 66 -1.73 -3.35 -10.21
N ILE A 67 -1.93 -4.67 -10.12
CA ILE A 67 -2.74 -5.44 -11.07
C ILE A 67 -4.23 -5.44 -10.72
N SER A 68 -4.56 -5.22 -9.46
CA SER A 68 -5.94 -5.23 -8.94
C SER A 68 -6.00 -4.49 -7.59
N PHE A 69 -7.19 -4.43 -7.01
CA PHE A 69 -7.43 -4.01 -5.64
C PHE A 69 -8.34 -5.03 -4.93
N THR A 70 -8.27 -5.10 -3.59
CA THR A 70 -9.18 -5.95 -2.80
C THR A 70 -10.60 -5.37 -2.81
N PRO A 71 -11.65 -6.20 -2.61
CA PRO A 71 -13.01 -5.70 -2.50
C PRO A 71 -13.14 -4.64 -1.39
N CYS A 72 -14.11 -3.74 -1.55
CA CYS A 72 -14.45 -2.73 -0.55
C CYS A 72 -15.60 -3.24 0.31
N MET A 73 -15.29 -3.78 1.48
CA MET A 73 -16.30 -4.10 2.49
C MET A 73 -16.62 -2.86 3.34
N SER A 74 -17.52 -3.01 4.31
CA SER A 74 -17.90 -1.92 5.22
C SER A 74 -16.68 -1.28 5.87
N GLN A 75 -16.59 0.04 5.78
CA GLN A 75 -15.51 0.84 6.40
C GLN A 75 -15.66 0.95 7.93
N TYR A 76 -16.83 0.63 8.47
CA TYR A 76 -17.12 0.72 9.91
C TYR A 76 -16.69 -0.54 10.67
N ILE A 77 -16.19 -1.56 9.97
CA ILE A 77 -15.75 -2.82 10.56
C ILE A 77 -14.30 -3.05 10.13
N ALA A 78 -13.41 -3.29 11.10
CA ALA A 78 -12.03 -3.67 10.84
C ALA A 78 -11.98 -5.11 10.29
N GLN A 79 -11.92 -5.23 8.96
CA GLN A 79 -12.01 -6.50 8.25
C GLN A 79 -11.12 -6.57 6.99
N ARG A 80 -10.00 -5.83 6.98
CA ARG A 80 -9.02 -5.87 5.89
C ARG A 80 -8.54 -7.31 5.58
N PRO A 81 -8.30 -8.19 6.58
CA PRO A 81 -8.01 -9.60 6.32
C PRO A 81 -9.11 -10.32 5.53
N THR A 82 -10.37 -10.02 5.82
CA THR A 82 -11.52 -10.62 5.12
C THR A 82 -11.54 -10.21 3.65
N GLU A 83 -11.21 -8.97 3.36
CA GLU A 83 -11.11 -8.45 1.98
C GLU A 83 -9.97 -9.15 1.21
N ILE A 84 -8.80 -9.31 1.83
CA ILE A 84 -7.64 -10.03 1.26
C ILE A 84 -8.00 -11.48 0.96
N MET A 85 -8.59 -12.19 1.93
CA MET A 85 -8.97 -13.60 1.75
C MET A 85 -10.07 -13.78 0.70
N THR A 86 -11.01 -12.84 0.62
CA THR A 86 -12.03 -12.82 -0.43
C THR A 86 -11.39 -12.65 -1.81
N TRP A 87 -10.48 -11.68 -1.96
CA TRP A 87 -9.75 -11.49 -3.22
C TRP A 87 -8.98 -12.75 -3.60
N LYS A 88 -8.25 -13.37 -2.67
CA LYS A 88 -7.50 -14.61 -2.92
C LYS A 88 -8.40 -15.73 -3.42
N ARG A 89 -9.51 -16.00 -2.72
CA ARG A 89 -10.47 -17.04 -3.11
C ARG A 89 -11.02 -16.81 -4.52
N ASP A 90 -11.43 -15.58 -4.80
CA ASP A 90 -12.09 -15.23 -6.05
C ASP A 90 -11.10 -15.24 -7.23
N ASN A 91 -9.81 -14.97 -6.97
CA ASN A 91 -8.75 -14.95 -7.99
C ASN A 91 -7.96 -16.26 -8.10
N ALA A 92 -8.03 -17.16 -7.11
CA ALA A 92 -7.33 -18.46 -7.13
C ALA A 92 -7.77 -19.37 -8.28
N ARG A 93 -8.95 -19.12 -8.86
CA ARG A 93 -9.50 -19.87 -9.99
C ARG A 93 -9.41 -19.13 -11.32
N ASN A 94 -8.81 -17.94 -11.34
CA ASN A 94 -8.67 -17.18 -12.58
C ASN A 94 -7.57 -17.83 -13.43
N PRO A 95 -7.90 -18.44 -14.59
CA PRO A 95 -6.90 -19.11 -15.43
C PRO A 95 -5.89 -18.13 -16.04
N GLU A 96 -6.19 -16.83 -16.07
CA GLU A 96 -5.29 -15.79 -16.54
C GLU A 96 -4.23 -15.41 -15.48
N LEU A 97 -4.48 -15.74 -14.22
CA LEU A 97 -3.51 -15.55 -13.15
C LEU A 97 -2.73 -16.83 -12.95
N GLU A 98 -1.40 -16.73 -13.01
CA GLU A 98 -0.53 -17.86 -12.66
C GLU A 98 -0.83 -18.34 -11.23
N ASN A 99 -0.55 -19.62 -10.95
CA ASN A 99 -0.69 -20.18 -9.61
C ASN A 99 -0.01 -19.29 -8.56
N LEU A 100 -0.78 -18.83 -7.58
CA LEU A 100 -0.31 -18.01 -6.47
C LEU A 100 0.53 -18.88 -5.53
N THR A 101 1.85 -18.67 -5.49
CA THR A 101 2.76 -19.47 -4.64
C THR A 101 3.05 -18.80 -3.31
N HIS A 102 3.21 -17.48 -3.30
CA HIS A 102 3.52 -16.72 -2.09
C HIS A 102 2.79 -15.40 -2.07
N TRP A 103 2.55 -14.89 -0.87
CA TRP A 103 1.96 -13.58 -0.69
C TRP A 103 2.34 -12.98 0.67
N VAL A 104 2.29 -11.66 0.74
CA VAL A 104 2.45 -10.89 1.97
C VAL A 104 1.46 -9.73 1.99
N ALA A 105 0.87 -9.44 3.15
CA ALA A 105 0.15 -8.20 3.42
C ALA A 105 1.08 -7.22 4.14
N ILE A 106 1.11 -5.97 3.69
CA ILE A 106 1.91 -4.88 4.28
C ILE A 106 0.93 -3.78 4.68
N ASP A 107 0.85 -3.51 5.98
CA ASP A 107 -0.15 -2.62 6.56
C ASP A 107 0.41 -2.02 7.86
N ASP A 108 -0.07 -0.86 8.29
CA ASP A 108 0.31 -0.26 9.57
C ASP A 108 -0.64 -0.68 10.71
N ARG A 109 -1.85 -1.15 10.37
CA ARG A 109 -2.83 -1.67 11.31
C ARG A 109 -2.43 -3.04 11.83
N GLU A 110 -2.91 -3.39 13.02
CA GLU A 110 -2.71 -4.72 13.60
C GLU A 110 -3.67 -5.75 12.98
N LEU A 111 -3.42 -6.13 11.71
CA LEU A 111 -4.32 -6.98 10.93
C LEU A 111 -4.62 -8.34 11.56
N LEU A 112 -3.71 -8.88 12.37
CA LEU A 112 -3.91 -10.16 13.05
C LEU A 112 -5.00 -10.10 14.14
N SER A 113 -5.26 -8.90 14.67
CA SER A 113 -6.32 -8.63 15.65
C SER A 113 -7.67 -8.30 15.01
N GLU A 114 -7.72 -8.13 13.68
CA GLU A 114 -8.94 -7.84 12.95
C GLU A 114 -9.75 -9.11 12.63
N ARG A 115 -10.98 -8.91 12.13
CA ARG A 115 -11.83 -10.02 11.70
C ARG A 115 -11.11 -10.85 10.63
N HIS A 116 -10.95 -12.14 10.93
CA HIS A 116 -10.22 -13.12 10.11
C HIS A 116 -8.70 -12.85 9.99
N GLY A 117 -8.12 -12.09 10.93
CA GLY A 117 -6.69 -11.82 10.98
C GLY A 117 -5.81 -13.06 11.16
N SER A 118 -6.33 -14.14 11.76
CA SER A 118 -5.59 -15.39 11.95
C SER A 118 -5.12 -16.03 10.64
N PHE A 119 -5.81 -15.80 9.51
CA PHE A 119 -5.40 -16.33 8.19
C PHE A 119 -4.18 -15.61 7.58
N LEU A 120 -3.74 -14.51 8.20
CA LEU A 120 -2.57 -13.73 7.75
C LEU A 120 -1.29 -14.12 8.51
N ARG A 121 -1.36 -15.07 9.45
CA ARG A 121 -0.16 -15.56 10.17
C ARG A 121 0.86 -16.10 9.17
N GLY A 122 2.11 -15.66 9.30
CA GLY A 122 3.20 -16.02 8.39
C GLY A 122 3.21 -15.22 7.06
N HIS A 123 2.19 -14.41 6.80
CA HIS A 123 2.03 -13.65 5.56
C HIS A 123 1.76 -12.16 5.81
N PHE A 124 2.14 -11.64 6.97
CA PHE A 124 1.86 -10.26 7.36
C PHE A 124 3.10 -9.56 7.91
N VAL A 125 3.34 -8.35 7.41
CA VAL A 125 4.36 -7.44 7.91
C VAL A 125 3.67 -6.16 8.36
N GLN A 126 3.64 -5.95 9.67
CA GLN A 126 3.14 -4.72 10.24
C GLN A 126 4.21 -3.63 10.20
N THR A 127 3.88 -2.48 9.63
CA THR A 127 4.72 -1.29 9.66
C THR A 127 4.36 -0.40 10.85
N HIS A 128 5.28 0.48 11.24
CA HIS A 128 4.95 1.53 12.21
C HIS A 128 4.39 2.75 11.46
N PRO A 129 3.21 3.30 11.81
CA PRO A 129 2.54 4.36 11.03
C PRO A 129 3.40 5.60 10.75
N MET A 130 4.33 5.93 11.66
CA MET A 130 5.26 7.08 11.51
C MET A 130 6.59 6.77 10.81
N GLN A 131 6.89 5.49 10.55
CA GLN A 131 8.15 5.05 9.95
C GLN A 131 7.96 4.40 8.58
N GLY A 132 6.79 3.79 8.33
CA GLY A 132 6.47 3.16 7.07
C GLY A 132 7.19 1.84 6.82
N LEU A 133 7.25 1.47 5.54
CA LEU A 133 8.01 0.33 5.04
C LEU A 133 9.51 0.62 5.12
N THR A 134 10.08 0.41 6.30
CA THR A 134 11.53 0.50 6.53
C THR A 134 12.28 -0.59 5.76
N GLU A 135 13.60 -0.46 5.66
CA GLU A 135 14.45 -1.48 5.02
C GLU A 135 14.32 -2.84 5.72
N ALA A 136 14.27 -2.87 7.05
CA ALA A 136 14.07 -4.09 7.82
C ALA A 136 12.72 -4.76 7.49
N ALA A 137 11.64 -3.97 7.40
CA ALA A 137 10.33 -4.49 6.99
C ALA A 137 10.33 -4.98 5.54
N ALA A 138 11.04 -4.31 4.64
CA ALA A 138 11.21 -4.76 3.26
C ALA A 138 11.96 -6.10 3.17
N GLN A 139 13.03 -6.29 3.95
CA GLN A 139 13.75 -7.56 4.03
C GLN A 139 12.85 -8.69 4.55
N GLU A 140 11.99 -8.40 5.53
CA GLU A 140 11.01 -9.37 6.02
C GLU A 140 10.00 -9.76 4.93
N CYS A 141 9.52 -8.80 4.13
CA CYS A 141 8.67 -9.09 2.97
C CYS A 141 9.38 -10.00 1.97
N ILE A 142 10.65 -9.71 1.63
CA ILE A 142 11.46 -10.53 0.72
C ILE A 142 11.62 -11.94 1.27
N ARG A 143 11.87 -12.09 2.58
CA ARG A 143 11.97 -13.37 3.26
C ARG A 143 10.68 -14.18 3.11
N ILE A 144 9.52 -13.59 3.40
CA ILE A 144 8.21 -14.27 3.24
C ILE A 144 7.98 -14.69 1.79
N LEU A 145 8.32 -13.83 0.83
CA LEU A 145 8.08 -14.06 -0.60
C LEU A 145 9.11 -14.98 -1.26
N SER A 146 10.19 -15.34 -0.59
CA SER A 146 11.29 -16.15 -1.17
C SER A 146 11.47 -17.49 -0.49
N GLN A 147 10.59 -17.84 0.45
CA GLN A 147 10.60 -19.18 1.03
C GLN A 147 10.38 -20.25 -0.06
N PRO A 148 10.94 -21.46 0.12
CA PRO A 148 10.55 -22.59 -0.69
C PRO A 148 9.04 -22.81 -0.56
N VAL A 149 8.37 -23.13 -1.67
CA VAL A 149 7.02 -23.68 -1.59
C VAL A 149 7.18 -25.05 -0.95
N GLU A 150 6.99 -25.15 0.38
CA GLU A 150 6.70 -26.42 1.01
C GLU A 150 5.52 -27.02 0.24
N ALA A 151 5.67 -28.23 -0.28
CA ALA A 151 4.59 -28.90 -1.00
C ALA A 151 3.46 -29.13 0.00
N GLU A 152 2.49 -28.20 0.07
CA GLU A 152 1.37 -28.35 0.98
C GLU A 152 0.66 -29.67 0.67
N GLU A 153 0.63 -30.55 1.68
CA GLU A 153 -0.34 -31.63 1.75
C GLU A 153 -1.74 -31.03 1.54
N ALA A 154 -2.56 -31.74 0.76
CA ALA A 154 -3.85 -31.26 0.30
C ALA A 154 -4.67 -30.61 1.43
N PRO A 155 -5.36 -29.48 1.17
CA PRO A 155 -6.10 -28.76 2.18
C PRO A 155 -7.12 -29.69 2.84
N ASP A 156 -7.08 -29.76 4.17
CA ASP A 156 -8.09 -30.44 4.98
C ASP A 156 -9.48 -29.93 4.56
N PRO A 157 -10.40 -30.81 4.09
CA PRO A 157 -11.73 -30.44 3.65
C PRO A 157 -12.59 -29.76 4.75
N GLY A 158 -12.11 -29.68 5.99
CA GLY A 158 -12.78 -29.03 7.11
C GLY A 158 -12.76 -27.50 7.14
N MET A 159 -11.91 -26.81 6.37
CA MET A 159 -11.86 -25.33 6.35
C MET A 159 -12.93 -24.71 5.43
N SER A 160 -14.20 -25.00 5.71
CA SER A 160 -15.29 -24.18 5.20
C SER A 160 -15.31 -22.86 5.97
N LEU A 161 -14.92 -21.76 5.32
CA LEU A 161 -15.27 -20.43 5.82
C LEU A 161 -16.80 -20.37 5.92
N PRO A 162 -17.40 -19.99 7.05
CA PRO A 162 -18.84 -19.86 7.14
C PRO A 162 -19.29 -18.89 6.04
N ALA A 163 -20.15 -19.38 5.14
CA ALA A 163 -20.77 -18.56 4.14
C ALA A 163 -21.35 -17.32 4.84
N LEU A 164 -20.84 -16.13 4.51
CA LEU A 164 -21.47 -14.89 4.91
C LEU A 164 -22.87 -14.89 4.29
N ARG A 165 -23.85 -15.41 5.03
CA ARG A 165 -25.26 -15.29 4.70
C ARG A 165 -25.59 -13.81 4.77
N ALA A 166 -25.85 -13.20 3.62
CA ALA A 166 -26.58 -11.95 3.56
C ALA A 166 -27.90 -12.16 4.30
N THR A 167 -28.05 -11.51 5.45
CA THR A 167 -29.33 -11.42 6.15
C THR A 167 -30.24 -10.49 5.35
N ALA A 168 -30.89 -11.05 4.32
CA ALA A 168 -32.11 -10.48 3.78
C ALA A 168 -33.22 -10.77 4.81
N GLY A 169 -33.74 -9.71 5.41
CA GLY A 169 -34.82 -9.76 6.38
C GLY A 169 -36.06 -10.43 5.82
N ALA A 170 -36.65 -11.29 6.63
CA ALA A 170 -37.93 -11.93 6.43
C ALA A 170 -39.08 -10.91 6.50
N GLY A 171 -40.07 -11.09 5.64
CA GLY A 171 -41.39 -10.45 5.72
C GLY A 171 -42.45 -11.35 5.10
N ALA A 172 -43.07 -12.18 5.95
CA ALA A 172 -44.42 -12.76 5.91
C ALA A 172 -45.06 -13.07 4.53
N ALA A 173 -45.20 -14.36 4.17
CA ALA A 173 -46.32 -15.24 4.55
C ALA A 173 -47.69 -14.90 3.90
N GLY A 174 -47.95 -15.58 2.77
CA GLY A 174 -49.13 -16.44 2.60
C GLY A 174 -50.45 -15.83 2.12
N ARG A 175 -50.90 -16.23 0.92
CA ARG A 175 -52.18 -16.94 0.70
C ARG A 175 -52.31 -17.43 -0.75
N ARG A 176 -53.02 -18.55 -0.89
CA ARG A 176 -53.19 -19.37 -2.10
C ARG A 176 -54.38 -18.91 -2.97
N SER A 177 -54.30 -19.32 -4.24
CA SER A 177 -55.38 -19.69 -5.19
C SER A 177 -56.26 -18.57 -5.77
N SER A 178 -56.21 -18.38 -7.10
CA SER A 178 -57.20 -18.92 -8.08
C SER A 178 -57.14 -18.20 -9.45
N SER A 179 -57.11 -19.00 -10.54
CA SER A 179 -57.74 -18.80 -11.87
C SER A 179 -57.61 -17.46 -12.66
N VAL A 180 -56.89 -17.51 -13.81
CA VAL A 180 -57.30 -17.30 -15.25
C VAL A 180 -58.38 -16.21 -15.57
N PRO A 181 -58.41 -15.45 -16.71
CA PRO A 181 -57.70 -15.55 -18.03
C PRO A 181 -57.17 -14.23 -18.69
N LEU A 182 -56.54 -14.44 -19.86
CA LEU A 182 -56.39 -13.62 -21.07
C LEU A 182 -57.05 -12.22 -21.13
N GLY A 183 -56.28 -11.25 -21.62
CA GLY A 183 -56.78 -10.01 -22.23
C GLY A 183 -55.72 -9.37 -23.15
N GLN A 184 -56.07 -9.22 -24.42
CA GLN A 184 -55.26 -8.70 -25.53
C GLN A 184 -54.98 -7.20 -25.40
N GLY A 185 -53.85 -6.73 -25.95
CA GLY A 185 -53.55 -5.31 -26.13
C GLY A 185 -52.54 -5.09 -27.27
N PRO A 186 -52.87 -4.29 -28.30
CA PRO A 186 -52.08 -4.17 -29.54
C PRO A 186 -51.00 -3.07 -29.49
N SER A 187 -49.97 -3.24 -30.33
CA SER A 187 -49.08 -2.19 -30.87
C SER A 187 -49.70 -1.60 -32.17
N PRO A 188 -49.09 -0.67 -32.94
CA PRO A 188 -48.09 0.40 -32.70
C PRO A 188 -48.58 1.75 -33.35
N THR A 189 -47.63 2.65 -33.66
CA THR A 189 -47.68 3.93 -34.44
C THR A 189 -47.80 5.20 -33.58
N GLY A 190 -47.08 6.30 -33.82
CA GLY A 190 -46.21 6.67 -34.94
C GLY A 190 -45.33 7.88 -34.59
N ALA A 191 -44.47 8.22 -35.53
CA ALA A 191 -43.43 9.24 -35.50
C ALA A 191 -43.97 10.69 -35.58
N LEU A 192 -43.12 11.66 -35.21
CA LEU A 192 -42.64 12.80 -36.06
C LEU A 192 -42.26 14.03 -35.22
N GLY A 193 -41.12 14.65 -35.55
CA GLY A 193 -40.89 16.10 -35.40
C GLY A 193 -39.75 16.56 -34.46
N GLY A 194 -38.58 16.89 -35.03
CA GLY A 194 -37.70 17.95 -34.49
C GLY A 194 -38.12 19.33 -35.05
N PRO A 195 -37.27 20.39 -35.08
CA PRO A 195 -36.02 20.66 -34.38
C PRO A 195 -36.07 21.98 -33.55
N GLY A 196 -35.03 22.29 -32.76
CA GLY A 196 -34.93 23.60 -32.08
C GLY A 196 -33.54 23.86 -31.51
N ALA A 197 -32.78 24.69 -32.23
CA ALA A 197 -31.49 25.25 -31.83
C ALA A 197 -31.66 26.41 -30.82
N GLU A 198 -30.51 26.91 -30.34
CA GLU A 198 -30.31 28.01 -29.36
C GLU A 198 -30.26 27.52 -27.90
N ARG A 199 -29.23 27.81 -27.07
CA ARG A 199 -28.44 29.04 -26.96
C ARG A 199 -27.18 28.74 -26.12
N LEU A 200 -26.02 28.85 -26.75
CA LEU A 200 -24.69 28.99 -26.12
C LEU A 200 -24.39 30.51 -26.01
N GLU A 201 -23.44 30.89 -25.14
CA GLU A 201 -22.88 32.23 -24.91
C GLU A 201 -23.57 33.10 -23.84
N ARG A 202 -22.92 33.21 -22.67
CA ARG A 202 -22.52 34.46 -21.99
C ARG A 202 -22.17 34.19 -20.53
N LEU A 203 -20.88 34.03 -20.22
CA LEU A 203 -20.35 34.30 -18.88
C LEU A 203 -18.82 34.43 -18.89
N LEU A 204 -18.26 35.18 -19.84
CA LEU A 204 -16.90 35.72 -19.74
C LEU A 204 -16.82 37.09 -20.42
N GLY A 205 -16.69 38.13 -19.61
CA GLY A 205 -16.35 39.51 -19.97
C GLY A 205 -16.38 40.30 -18.67
N GLY A 206 -15.34 40.99 -18.21
CA GLY A 206 -14.14 41.46 -18.89
C GLY A 206 -13.98 42.95 -18.57
N GLY A 207 -13.03 43.27 -17.69
CA GLY A 207 -12.37 44.58 -17.62
C GLY A 207 -13.01 45.67 -16.72
N PRO A 208 -12.41 46.87 -16.69
CA PRO A 208 -11.25 47.16 -15.83
C PRO A 208 -11.39 48.50 -15.06
N GLY A 209 -10.51 48.76 -14.07
CA GLY A 209 -10.02 50.12 -13.85
C GLY A 209 -9.83 50.60 -12.40
N PRO A 210 -9.02 51.66 -12.20
CA PRO A 210 -8.16 51.86 -11.02
C PRO A 210 -8.47 53.13 -10.19
N ARG A 211 -7.91 53.25 -8.98
CA ARG A 211 -7.32 54.49 -8.35
C ARG A 211 -7.05 54.30 -6.84
N ALA A 212 -5.80 54.48 -6.40
CA ALA A 212 -5.24 55.65 -5.66
C ALA A 212 -5.64 55.68 -4.16
N ALA A 213 -4.73 55.41 -3.21
CA ALA A 213 -3.67 56.26 -2.62
C ALA A 213 -4.13 57.08 -1.39
N ASN A 214 -3.20 57.24 -0.43
CA ASN A 214 -3.24 57.95 0.87
C ASN A 214 -3.77 57.10 2.05
N GLY A 215 -3.17 57.04 3.24
CA GLY A 215 -2.01 57.70 3.86
C GLY A 215 -1.89 57.19 5.32
N ALA A 216 -0.68 57.18 5.87
CA ALA A 216 -0.33 56.86 7.27
C ALA A 216 -0.74 58.01 8.24
N PRO A 217 -0.33 58.12 9.55
CA PRO A 217 0.44 57.23 10.44
C PRO A 217 -0.07 57.19 11.92
N GLY A 218 0.62 56.45 12.81
CA GLY A 218 0.59 56.60 14.28
C GLY A 218 1.17 55.37 14.99
N LEU A 219 2.45 55.34 15.39
CA LEU A 219 3.11 55.92 16.58
C LEU A 219 2.66 55.35 17.94
N GLY A 220 3.62 54.74 18.65
CA GLY A 220 3.57 54.34 20.07
C GLY A 220 4.51 53.13 20.32
N VAL A 221 5.81 53.28 20.61
CA VAL A 221 6.43 53.63 21.91
C VAL A 221 5.88 52.73 23.04
N GLY A 222 6.61 51.85 23.74
CA GLY A 222 8.01 51.40 23.78
C GLY A 222 8.13 50.27 24.84
N PRO A 223 9.26 49.57 24.99
CA PRO A 223 9.52 48.66 26.12
C PRO A 223 10.18 49.44 27.28
N PRO A 224 10.18 48.94 28.54
CA PRO A 224 11.43 48.35 29.03
C PRO A 224 11.32 47.34 30.23
N GLN A 225 12.50 46.80 30.58
CA GLN A 225 12.95 46.24 31.89
C GLN A 225 12.67 44.74 32.14
N SER A 226 13.66 43.85 32.01
CA SER A 226 14.85 43.59 32.87
C SER A 226 14.53 42.92 34.21
N ARG A 227 14.92 41.65 34.34
CA ARG A 227 15.46 41.13 35.60
C ARG A 227 16.48 40.02 35.33
N ALA A 228 17.68 40.27 35.84
CA ALA A 228 18.82 39.37 35.88
C ALA A 228 18.83 38.54 37.17
N LEU A 229 19.77 37.58 37.20
CA LEU A 229 20.37 36.88 38.35
C LEU A 229 19.65 35.64 38.89
N SER A 230 20.27 34.46 38.69
CA SER A 230 21.14 33.92 39.74
C SER A 230 22.09 32.84 39.21
N GLN A 231 23.33 32.92 39.70
CA GLN A 231 24.47 32.04 39.47
C GLN A 231 24.44 30.83 40.42
N ARG A 232 25.03 29.71 39.98
CA ARG A 232 25.89 28.74 40.73
C ARG A 232 26.29 27.66 39.71
N ALA A 233 27.52 27.52 39.22
CA ALA A 233 28.83 27.33 39.86
C ALA A 233 28.93 26.03 40.67
N THR A 234 29.45 24.98 40.04
CA THR A 234 30.34 23.98 40.66
C THR A 234 31.43 23.57 39.67
N GLN A 235 32.67 23.92 40.02
CA GLN A 235 33.92 23.37 39.52
C GLN A 235 34.21 22.01 40.17
N GLY A 236 35.12 21.23 39.55
CA GLY A 236 35.83 20.11 40.17
C GLY A 236 36.09 18.99 39.16
N GLN A 237 37.07 19.10 38.28
CA GLN A 237 38.50 18.74 38.44
C GLN A 237 38.85 17.40 37.79
N ALA A 238 39.92 17.46 36.99
CA ALA A 238 40.57 16.39 36.25
C ALA A 238 41.60 15.63 37.09
N VAL A 239 41.88 14.36 36.72
CA VAL A 239 43.18 13.66 36.84
C VAL A 239 43.20 12.57 35.74
N GLN A 240 43.91 12.71 34.62
CA GLN A 240 45.27 12.21 34.31
C GLN A 240 45.60 10.74 34.67
N ALA A 241 45.97 9.94 33.66
CA ALA A 241 47.16 9.04 33.59
C ALA A 241 46.97 7.99 32.46
N TYR A 242 47.75 8.02 31.37
CA TYR A 242 49.08 7.40 31.15
C TYR A 242 49.06 5.89 30.83
N GLY A 243 49.73 5.53 29.72
CA GLY A 243 50.14 4.17 29.32
C GLY A 243 49.59 3.79 27.95
N GLY A 244 50.32 3.78 26.82
CA GLY A 244 51.74 3.45 26.63
C GLY A 244 51.86 1.95 26.32
N GLY A 245 52.04 1.58 25.04
CA GLY A 245 52.19 0.17 24.65
C GLY A 245 52.38 -0.03 23.15
N SER A 246 53.64 0.04 22.72
CA SER A 246 54.17 -0.24 21.38
C SER A 246 54.33 -1.73 21.05
N MET A 247 54.61 -2.01 19.77
CA MET A 247 55.34 -3.16 19.16
C MET A 247 54.47 -4.05 18.27
N GLN A 248 54.63 -4.01 16.95
CA GLN A 248 55.67 -4.64 16.11
C GLN A 248 55.52 -6.16 15.93
N GLY A 249 55.40 -6.56 14.66
CA GLY A 249 55.59 -7.92 14.12
C GLY A 249 54.87 -8.03 12.78
N ARG A 250 55.51 -7.78 11.61
CA ARG A 250 56.31 -8.72 10.79
C ARG A 250 55.72 -10.15 10.75
N ALA A 251 55.70 -10.92 9.67
CA ALA A 251 55.87 -10.81 8.22
C ALA A 251 55.73 -12.25 7.66
N ARG A 252 55.44 -12.39 6.36
CA ARG A 252 55.77 -13.50 5.42
C ARG A 252 54.86 -14.74 5.26
N GLY A 253 54.75 -15.12 3.97
CA GLY A 253 54.36 -16.42 3.38
C GLY A 253 53.29 -16.20 2.31
N LEU A 254 53.53 -16.03 0.99
CA LEU A 254 54.27 -16.80 -0.02
C LEU A 254 53.97 -18.31 -0.07
N SER A 255 53.03 -18.70 -0.94
CA SER A 255 53.13 -19.81 -1.92
C SER A 255 51.98 -19.58 -2.94
N VAL A 256 52.20 -19.32 -4.24
CA VAL A 256 52.73 -20.13 -5.34
C VAL A 256 52.11 -21.53 -5.42
N GLY A 257 51.25 -21.72 -6.43
CA GLY A 257 50.69 -23.01 -6.83
C GLY A 257 50.01 -22.88 -8.20
N ALA A 258 50.82 -22.98 -9.26
CA ALA A 258 50.38 -23.14 -10.64
C ALA A 258 50.44 -24.63 -11.03
N THR A 259 49.44 -25.14 -11.77
CA THR A 259 49.48 -26.19 -12.82
C THR A 259 48.03 -26.45 -13.27
N SER A 260 47.59 -26.13 -14.50
CA SER A 260 47.83 -26.78 -15.81
C SER A 260 47.11 -28.13 -16.03
N ALA A 261 46.18 -28.17 -17.01
CA ALA A 261 45.80 -29.26 -17.95
C ALA A 261 44.30 -29.13 -18.30
N THR A 262 43.87 -28.61 -19.47
CA THR A 262 43.93 -29.17 -20.84
C THR A 262 43.37 -30.58 -20.98
N THR A 263 42.12 -30.70 -21.45
CA THR A 263 41.60 -31.89 -22.16
C THR A 263 40.67 -31.44 -23.29
N PRO A 264 40.99 -31.69 -24.57
CA PRO A 264 40.04 -31.60 -25.66
C PRO A 264 39.59 -32.99 -26.13
N GLY A 265 38.34 -33.07 -26.60
CA GLY A 265 37.97 -33.95 -27.71
C GLY A 265 37.17 -35.21 -27.37
N ARG A 266 35.90 -35.22 -27.79
CA ARG A 266 35.38 -36.34 -28.59
C ARG A 266 34.14 -35.96 -29.40
N LEU A 267 34.35 -35.70 -30.69
CA LEU A 267 33.36 -35.98 -31.73
C LEU A 267 33.27 -37.50 -31.92
N ARG A 268 32.05 -38.03 -31.99
CA ARG A 268 31.77 -39.29 -32.68
C ARG A 268 30.42 -39.19 -33.40
N ARG A 269 30.54 -39.29 -34.73
CA ARG A 269 29.65 -39.84 -35.75
C ARG A 269 28.22 -39.32 -35.84
#